data_AF-A0A537WSG1-F1
#
_entry.id   AF-A0A537WSG1-F1
#
_cell.length_a   1.000
_cell.length_b   1.000
_cell.length_c   1.000
_cell.angle_alpha   90.00
_cell.angle_beta   90.00
_cell.angle_gamma   90.00
#
_symmetry.space_group_name_H-M   'P 1'
#
loop_
_entity.id
_entity.type
_entity.pdbx_description
1 polymer ?
#
loop_
_entity_poly.entity_id
_entity_poly.type
_entity_poly.pdbx_seq_one_letter_code
_entity_poly.pdbx_strand_id
1 'polypeptide(L)'
;MPELPEVETVRARLEPVLTGRRFVRVEIADPRVTRPFDPAVVAVELEGETVAAVERRGKYLIVRFESGRSLLIHLRMTGSLRHATAGTLADDPYRRVVVRLDDGSDVAYRDVRRFGTWLLVEPGELEPYLSARLGGEPLDRTFTSRRLAERLATRRAPIKAALLDQRTLAGMGNIYADEALWRARVHPLRPAGDLTTDEIARVTRSVKDALRAGIARQGATLRDYSTPDGGRGRMQAEFKVYGRAGEPCDRCGTPIEKTRVAGRGTWYCPGCQRHVAS
;
A
#
# COMPACT_ATOMS: atom_id res chain seq x y z
N MET A 1 1.08 -5.40 -6.69
CA MET A 1 1.77 -4.67 -5.61
C MET A 1 0.68 -3.98 -4.83
N PRO A 2 0.33 -4.46 -3.63
CA PRO A 2 -0.51 -3.70 -2.72
C PRO A 2 0.05 -2.29 -2.48
N GLU A 3 -0.77 -1.28 -2.71
CA GLU A 3 -0.53 0.10 -2.33
C GLU A 3 -1.47 0.45 -1.17
N LEU A 4 -1.59 1.73 -0.79
CA LEU A 4 -2.43 2.12 0.35
C LEU A 4 -3.87 1.57 0.26
N PRO A 5 -4.58 1.65 -0.88
CA PRO A 5 -5.96 1.16 -0.94
C PRO A 5 -6.11 -0.33 -0.67
N GLU A 6 -5.19 -1.16 -1.17
CA GLU A 6 -5.21 -2.60 -0.95
C GLU A 6 -4.94 -2.93 0.52
N VAL A 7 -3.99 -2.23 1.16
CA VAL A 7 -3.65 -2.43 2.57
C VAL A 7 -4.79 -1.94 3.47
N GLU A 8 -5.43 -0.83 3.14
CA GLU A 8 -6.62 -0.33 3.85
C GLU A 8 -7.78 -1.32 3.76
N THR A 9 -7.99 -1.90 2.58
CA THR A 9 -9.01 -2.94 2.38
C THR A 9 -8.72 -4.17 3.23
N VAL A 10 -7.45 -4.60 3.30
CA VAL A 10 -7.05 -5.71 4.18
C VAL A 10 -7.27 -5.36 5.65
N ARG A 11 -6.87 -4.17 6.08
CA ARG A 11 -7.07 -3.67 7.45
C ARG A 11 -8.56 -3.70 7.84
N ALA A 12 -9.42 -3.06 7.04
CA ALA A 12 -10.85 -2.95 7.30
C ALA A 12 -11.57 -4.32 7.34
N ARG A 13 -11.03 -5.34 6.66
CA ARG A 13 -11.57 -6.70 6.67
C ARG A 13 -11.04 -7.55 7.82
N LEU A 14 -9.80 -7.34 8.25
CA LEU A 14 -9.19 -8.10 9.33
C LEU A 14 -9.53 -7.54 10.71
N GLU A 15 -9.67 -6.23 10.87
CA GLU A 15 -10.01 -5.60 12.15
C GLU A 15 -11.19 -6.27 12.88
N PRO A 16 -12.39 -6.45 12.28
CA PRO A 16 -13.53 -7.02 13.00
C PRO A 16 -13.35 -8.51 13.38
N VAL A 17 -12.43 -9.22 12.75
CA VAL A 17 -12.18 -10.65 13.02
C VAL A 17 -10.94 -10.89 13.87
N LEU A 18 -10.08 -9.89 14.03
CA LEU A 18 -8.85 -9.98 14.81
C LEU A 18 -8.98 -9.29 16.18
N THR A 19 -9.64 -8.14 16.27
CA THR A 19 -9.69 -7.38 17.53
C THR A 19 -10.33 -8.20 18.65
N GLY A 20 -9.64 -8.27 19.80
CA GLY A 20 -10.01 -9.08 20.96
C GLY A 20 -9.65 -10.57 20.85
N ARG A 21 -9.10 -11.03 19.71
CA ARG A 21 -8.65 -12.42 19.55
C ARG A 21 -7.21 -12.59 20.03
N ARG A 22 -6.95 -13.73 20.68
CA ARG A 22 -5.61 -14.15 21.05
C ARG A 22 -4.98 -15.04 19.99
N PHE A 23 -3.69 -14.84 19.74
CA PHE A 23 -2.88 -15.73 18.91
C PHE A 23 -2.55 -16.99 19.72
N VAL A 24 -3.18 -18.12 19.40
CA VAL A 24 -2.97 -19.40 20.10
C VAL A 24 -1.73 -20.11 19.60
N ARG A 25 -1.48 -20.05 18.29
CA ARG A 25 -0.34 -20.70 17.66
C ARG A 25 0.10 -19.91 16.45
N VAL A 26 1.41 -19.75 16.28
CA VAL A 26 1.99 -19.04 15.15
C VAL A 26 3.00 -19.94 14.47
N GLU A 27 2.83 -20.17 13.17
CA GLU A 27 3.73 -20.98 12.35
C GLU A 27 4.34 -20.13 11.25
N ILE A 28 5.65 -19.93 11.29
CA ILE A 28 6.40 -19.15 10.28
C ILE A 28 7.27 -20.11 9.46
N ALA A 29 6.74 -20.55 8.32
CA ALA A 29 7.41 -21.53 7.46
C ALA A 29 8.50 -20.92 6.56
N ASP A 30 8.42 -19.62 6.23
CA ASP A 30 9.46 -18.94 5.45
C ASP A 30 10.25 -17.95 6.33
N PRO A 31 11.51 -18.27 6.68
CA PRO A 31 12.33 -17.41 7.55
C PRO A 31 12.59 -16.03 6.95
N ARG A 32 12.41 -15.84 5.63
CA ARG A 32 12.59 -14.53 4.99
C ARG A 32 11.60 -13.48 5.48
N VAL A 33 10.45 -13.92 6.00
CA VAL A 33 9.38 -13.02 6.47
C VAL A 33 9.83 -12.22 7.69
N THR A 34 10.62 -12.81 8.60
CA THR A 34 11.03 -12.19 9.87
C THR A 34 12.48 -11.76 9.92
N ARG A 35 13.23 -11.85 8.81
CA ARG A 35 14.66 -11.48 8.79
C ARG A 35 14.91 -10.07 9.35
N PRO A 36 15.95 -9.89 10.18
CA PRO A 36 17.01 -10.85 10.51
C PRO A 36 16.70 -11.81 11.68
N PHE A 37 15.51 -11.75 12.26
CA PHE A 37 15.14 -12.51 13.46
C PHE A 37 14.78 -13.96 13.13
N ASP A 38 15.09 -14.86 14.07
CA ASP A 38 14.75 -16.28 13.97
C ASP A 38 13.22 -16.45 13.97
N PRO A 39 12.64 -17.12 12.95
CA PRO A 39 11.19 -17.30 12.85
C PRO A 39 10.59 -18.07 14.04
N ALA A 40 11.32 -19.00 14.65
CA ALA A 40 10.81 -19.76 15.80
C ALA A 40 10.71 -18.87 17.04
N VAL A 41 11.68 -17.97 17.25
CA VAL A 41 11.63 -16.99 18.35
C VAL A 41 10.47 -16.03 18.14
N VAL A 42 10.34 -15.45 16.95
CA VAL A 42 9.24 -14.50 16.65
C VAL A 42 7.88 -15.19 16.78
N ALA A 43 7.75 -16.45 16.38
CA ALA A 43 6.52 -17.21 16.56
C ALA A 43 6.14 -17.34 18.04
N VAL A 44 7.08 -17.75 18.90
CA VAL A 44 6.87 -17.88 20.35
C VAL A 44 6.52 -16.53 20.98
N GLU A 45 7.16 -15.44 20.58
CA GLU A 45 6.89 -14.10 21.12
C GLU A 45 5.49 -13.56 20.75
N LEU A 46 4.95 -13.99 19.61
CA LEU A 46 3.61 -13.64 19.13
C LEU A 46 2.52 -14.53 19.75
N GLU A 47 2.85 -15.75 20.19
CA GLU A 47 1.89 -16.63 20.85
C GLU A 47 1.48 -16.07 22.21
N GLY A 48 0.17 -16.12 22.49
CA GLY A 48 -0.43 -15.55 23.69
C GLY A 48 -0.80 -14.06 23.58
N GLU A 49 -0.34 -13.34 22.56
CA GLU A 49 -0.72 -11.94 22.35
C GLU A 49 -2.20 -11.79 21.98
N THR A 50 -2.87 -10.83 22.60
CA THR A 50 -4.26 -10.44 22.30
C THR A 50 -4.25 -9.18 21.45
N VAL A 51 -4.95 -9.22 20.31
CA VAL A 51 -5.02 -8.08 19.40
C VAL A 51 -5.90 -6.97 20.00
N ALA A 52 -5.31 -5.82 20.26
CA ALA A 52 -6.01 -4.63 20.72
C ALA A 52 -6.62 -3.82 19.56
N ALA A 53 -5.92 -3.72 18.42
CA ALA A 53 -6.38 -2.98 17.26
C ALA A 53 -5.68 -3.40 15.96
N VAL A 54 -6.31 -3.10 14.82
CA VAL A 54 -5.72 -3.30 13.49
C VAL A 54 -5.73 -1.99 12.71
N GLU A 55 -4.54 -1.43 12.53
CA GLU A 55 -4.28 -0.12 11.94
C GLU A 55 -3.53 -0.22 10.61
N ARG A 56 -3.37 0.92 9.93
CA ARG A 56 -2.54 1.04 8.73
C ARG A 56 -1.73 2.33 8.79
N ARG A 57 -0.45 2.23 8.42
CA ARG A 57 0.40 3.39 8.09
C ARG A 57 1.08 3.19 6.75
N GLY A 58 0.81 4.06 5.79
CA GLY A 58 1.28 3.94 4.42
C GLY A 58 0.85 2.60 3.82
N LYS A 59 1.84 1.74 3.55
CA LYS A 59 1.66 0.36 3.05
C LYS A 59 1.94 -0.73 4.10
N TYR A 60 2.06 -0.34 5.37
CA TYR A 60 2.13 -1.25 6.50
C TYR A 60 0.73 -1.48 7.06
N LEU A 61 0.39 -2.75 7.26
CA LEU A 61 -0.66 -3.15 8.20
C LEU A 61 -0.01 -3.25 9.58
N ILE A 62 -0.68 -2.79 10.63
CA ILE A 62 -0.18 -2.77 11.99
C ILE A 62 -1.19 -3.51 12.87
N VAL A 63 -0.78 -4.59 13.50
CA VAL A 63 -1.57 -5.28 14.52
C VAL A 63 -1.01 -4.85 15.87
N ARG A 64 -1.79 -4.09 16.64
CA ARG A 64 -1.43 -3.70 18.00
C ARG A 64 -1.90 -4.76 18.97
N PHE A 65 -1.09 -5.04 19.99
CA PHE A 65 -1.44 -5.98 21.04
C PHE A 65 -1.69 -5.29 22.38
N GLU A 66 -2.44 -5.95 23.26
CA GLU A 66 -2.73 -5.45 24.62
C GLU A 66 -1.48 -5.28 25.49
N SER A 67 -0.40 -6.02 25.19
CA SER A 67 0.91 -5.85 25.82
C SER A 67 1.60 -4.51 25.51
N GLY A 68 1.07 -3.75 24.53
CA GLY A 68 1.69 -2.55 23.98
C GLY A 68 2.66 -2.80 22.83
N ARG A 69 3.01 -4.08 22.55
CA ARG A 69 3.79 -4.46 21.36
C ARG A 69 2.97 -4.27 20.08
N SER A 70 3.64 -4.25 18.94
CA SER A 70 2.96 -4.17 17.64
C SER A 70 3.64 -5.03 16.59
N LEU A 71 2.84 -5.71 15.77
CA LEU A 71 3.33 -6.44 14.60
C LEU A 71 3.10 -5.60 13.33
N LEU A 72 4.18 -5.18 12.69
CA LEU A 72 4.15 -4.52 11.38
C LEU A 72 4.23 -5.56 10.27
N ILE A 73 3.26 -5.53 9.36
CA ILE A 73 3.21 -6.40 8.18
C ILE A 73 3.30 -5.54 6.92
N HIS A 74 4.29 -5.80 6.08
CA HIS A 74 4.41 -5.16 4.77
C HIS A 74 4.21 -6.18 3.64
N LEU A 75 3.09 -6.10 2.91
CA LEU A 75 2.71 -7.07 1.87
C LEU A 75 3.60 -7.03 0.60
N ARG A 76 4.31 -5.92 0.38
CA ARG A 76 5.22 -5.70 -0.76
C ARG A 76 4.53 -5.90 -2.10
N MET A 77 4.87 -6.95 -2.84
CA MET A 77 4.45 -7.11 -4.24
C MET A 77 3.26 -8.06 -4.39
N THR A 78 3.32 -9.18 -3.68
CA THR A 78 2.44 -10.36 -3.85
C THR A 78 1.95 -10.92 -2.51
N GLY A 79 2.27 -10.25 -1.40
CA GLY A 79 1.74 -10.60 -0.08
C GLY A 79 0.22 -10.40 -0.03
N SER A 80 -0.46 -11.33 0.61
CA SER A 80 -1.89 -11.25 0.91
C SER A 80 -2.18 -11.98 2.22
N LEU A 81 -3.18 -11.51 2.95
CA LEU A 81 -3.69 -12.15 4.16
C LEU A 81 -5.05 -12.74 3.86
N ARG A 82 -5.35 -13.93 4.39
CA ARG A 82 -6.65 -14.61 4.29
C ARG A 82 -7.13 -15.00 5.67
N HIS A 83 -8.41 -14.81 5.95
CA HIS A 83 -9.06 -15.30 7.16
C HIS A 83 -9.94 -16.50 6.81
N ALA A 84 -9.74 -17.61 7.49
CA ALA A 84 -10.50 -18.84 7.30
C ALA A 84 -11.27 -19.19 8.57
N THR A 85 -12.58 -18.98 8.54
CA THR A 85 -13.48 -19.13 9.67
C THR A 85 -13.57 -20.57 10.20
N ALA A 86 -13.48 -21.57 9.32
CA ALA A 86 -13.61 -22.99 9.70
C ALA A 86 -12.29 -23.67 10.09
N GLY A 87 -11.22 -22.90 10.34
CA GLY A 87 -9.92 -23.42 10.80
C GLY A 87 -9.20 -24.37 9.83
N THR A 88 -9.72 -24.53 8.60
CA THR A 88 -9.12 -25.38 7.56
C THR A 88 -8.77 -24.52 6.36
N LEU A 89 -7.51 -24.10 6.29
CA LEU A 89 -6.96 -23.42 5.14
C LEU A 89 -6.58 -24.46 4.07
N ALA A 90 -7.16 -24.38 2.88
CA ALA A 90 -6.80 -25.23 1.73
C ALA A 90 -5.29 -25.16 1.44
N ASP A 91 -4.69 -26.30 1.09
CA ASP A 91 -3.25 -26.38 0.82
C ASP A 91 -2.80 -25.31 -0.19
N ASP A 92 -1.72 -24.61 0.16
CA ASP A 92 -1.21 -23.47 -0.61
C ASP A 92 0.32 -23.42 -0.50
N PRO A 93 1.06 -23.74 -1.58
CA PRO A 93 2.53 -23.75 -1.58
C PRO A 93 3.13 -22.34 -1.41
N TYR A 94 2.30 -21.30 -1.50
CA TYR A 94 2.69 -19.92 -1.30
C TYR A 94 2.39 -19.40 0.10
N ARG A 95 1.80 -20.23 0.98
CA ARG A 95 1.65 -19.91 2.39
C ARG A 95 3.01 -19.80 3.07
N ARG A 96 3.14 -18.79 3.94
CA ARG A 96 4.40 -18.44 4.62
C ARG A 96 4.23 -18.33 6.13
N VAL A 97 3.08 -17.82 6.57
CA VAL A 97 2.73 -17.74 8.00
C VAL A 97 1.29 -18.21 8.19
N VAL A 98 1.03 -18.91 9.29
CA VAL A 98 -0.31 -19.22 9.81
C VAL A 98 -0.40 -18.74 11.25
N VAL A 99 -1.48 -18.07 11.58
CA VAL A 99 -1.84 -17.69 12.95
C VAL A 99 -3.18 -18.32 13.27
N ARG A 100 -3.20 -19.24 14.23
CA ARG A 100 -4.42 -19.81 14.81
C ARG A 100 -4.91 -18.89 15.91
N LEU A 101 -6.20 -18.55 15.85
CA LEU A 101 -6.86 -17.71 16.85
C LEU A 101 -7.58 -18.57 17.90
N ASP A 102 -7.93 -17.94 19.03
CA ASP A 102 -8.64 -18.58 20.15
C ASP A 102 -10.09 -18.98 19.87
N ASP A 103 -10.69 -18.46 18.80
CA ASP A 103 -11.99 -18.91 18.29
C ASP A 103 -11.89 -20.09 17.31
N GLY A 104 -10.69 -20.63 17.13
CA GLY A 104 -10.42 -21.76 16.24
C GLY A 104 -10.23 -21.39 14.77
N SER A 105 -10.45 -20.12 14.39
CA SER A 105 -10.20 -19.65 13.02
C SER A 105 -8.72 -19.40 12.75
N ASP A 106 -8.35 -19.31 11.46
CA ASP A 106 -6.97 -19.06 11.02
C ASP A 106 -6.85 -17.75 10.25
N VAL A 107 -5.70 -17.09 10.40
CA VAL A 107 -5.20 -16.09 9.45
C VAL A 107 -3.92 -16.58 8.78
N ALA A 108 -3.94 -16.65 7.45
CA ALA A 108 -2.80 -17.10 6.64
C ALA A 108 -2.17 -15.93 5.89
N TYR A 109 -0.85 -15.80 5.98
CA TYR A 109 -0.06 -14.95 5.10
C TYR A 109 0.48 -15.77 3.93
N ARG A 110 0.16 -15.33 2.72
CA ARG A 110 0.61 -15.90 1.45
C ARG A 110 1.50 -14.90 0.73
N ASP A 111 2.65 -15.35 0.21
CA ASP A 111 3.50 -14.53 -0.65
C ASP A 111 4.28 -15.36 -1.68
N VAL A 112 3.93 -15.17 -2.96
CA VAL A 112 4.55 -15.86 -4.11
C VAL A 112 6.02 -15.48 -4.23
N ARG A 113 6.35 -14.19 -4.12
CA ARG A 113 7.71 -13.67 -4.34
C ARG A 113 8.55 -13.62 -3.06
N ARG A 114 7.95 -13.88 -1.90
CA ARG A 114 8.63 -13.94 -0.59
C ARG A 114 9.37 -12.63 -0.27
N PHE A 115 8.74 -11.51 -0.57
CA PHE A 115 9.29 -10.18 -0.33
C PHE A 115 8.71 -9.51 0.89
N GLY A 116 7.47 -9.83 1.25
CA GLY A 116 6.83 -9.20 2.40
C GLY A 116 7.46 -9.63 3.72
N THR A 117 7.28 -8.75 4.70
CA THR A 117 8.02 -8.79 5.96
C THR A 117 7.08 -8.62 7.14
N TRP A 118 7.37 -9.32 8.22
CA TRP A 118 6.77 -9.18 9.54
C TRP A 118 7.84 -8.70 10.51
N LEU A 119 7.52 -7.68 11.29
CA LEU A 119 8.41 -7.13 12.30
C LEU A 119 7.60 -6.89 13.57
N LEU A 120 7.89 -7.66 14.62
CA LEU A 120 7.42 -7.36 15.97
C LEU A 120 8.25 -6.19 16.51
N VAL A 121 7.59 -5.18 17.05
CA VAL A 121 8.23 -4.01 17.68
C VAL A 121 7.80 -3.87 19.12
N GLU A 122 8.73 -3.45 19.96
CA GLU A 122 8.50 -3.26 21.39
C GLU A 122 7.68 -1.97 21.66
N PRO A 123 7.06 -1.84 22.86
CA PRO A 123 6.33 -0.65 23.22
C PRO A 123 7.21 0.60 23.09
N GLY A 124 6.69 1.62 22.39
CA GLY A 124 7.40 2.88 22.15
C GLY A 124 8.29 2.91 20.89
N GLU A 125 8.57 1.78 20.25
CA GLU A 125 9.45 1.74 19.06
C GLU A 125 8.73 1.97 17.73
N LEU A 126 7.41 1.79 17.69
CA LEU A 126 6.60 1.88 16.48
C LEU A 126 6.70 3.24 15.78
N GLU A 127 6.48 4.33 16.52
CA GLU A 127 6.46 5.67 15.93
C GLU A 127 7.85 6.14 15.45
N PRO A 128 8.94 5.96 16.21
CA PRO A 128 10.30 6.19 15.71
C PRO A 128 10.60 5.38 14.44
N TYR A 129 10.17 4.11 14.38
CA TYR A 129 10.37 3.26 13.21
C TYR A 129 9.68 3.82 11.96
N LEU A 130 8.41 4.21 12.09
CA LEU A 130 7.58 4.69 10.97
C LEU A 130 7.97 6.10 10.53
N SER A 131 8.16 7.04 11.46
CA SER A 131 8.47 8.45 11.17
C SER A 131 9.82 8.62 10.44
N ALA A 132 10.81 7.79 10.72
CA ALA A 132 12.10 7.77 10.01
C ALA A 132 11.98 7.32 8.53
N ARG A 133 10.86 6.67 8.16
CA ARG A 133 10.67 6.01 6.86
C ARG A 133 9.54 6.61 6.04
N LEU A 134 8.55 7.24 6.68
CA LEU A 134 7.29 7.60 6.04
C LEU A 134 6.97 9.09 6.18
N GLY A 135 6.50 9.66 5.08
CA GLY A 135 5.88 10.96 4.99
C GLY A 135 4.45 10.96 5.51
N GLY A 136 3.76 12.10 5.41
CA GLY A 136 2.38 12.23 5.88
C GLY A 136 1.41 11.25 5.20
N GLU A 137 0.33 10.91 5.89
CA GLU A 137 -0.78 10.14 5.34
C GLU A 137 -1.56 10.97 4.32
N PRO A 138 -1.71 10.52 3.06
CA PRO A 138 -2.33 11.31 1.99
C PRO A 138 -3.81 11.62 2.23
N LEU A 139 -4.52 10.80 3.00
CA LEU A 139 -5.95 10.97 3.27
C LEU A 139 -6.24 11.71 4.58
N ASP A 140 -5.20 12.01 5.35
CA ASP A 140 -5.32 12.78 6.59
C ASP A 140 -5.66 14.26 6.30
N ARG A 141 -6.34 14.90 7.23
CA ARG A 141 -6.67 16.35 7.16
C ARG A 141 -5.40 17.20 7.13
N THR A 142 -4.32 16.73 7.76
CA THR A 142 -3.02 17.40 7.82
C THR A 142 -2.27 17.35 6.50
N PHE A 143 -2.61 16.46 5.55
CA PHE A 143 -2.02 16.47 4.22
C PHE A 143 -2.68 17.53 3.33
N THR A 144 -2.01 18.67 3.20
CA THR A 144 -2.48 19.85 2.45
C THR A 144 -1.58 20.17 1.26
N SER A 145 -2.09 20.98 0.33
CA SER A 145 -1.30 21.47 -0.80
C SER A 145 -0.06 22.24 -0.36
N ARG A 146 -0.17 23.02 0.73
CA ARG A 146 0.97 23.73 1.33
C ARG A 146 2.06 22.75 1.78
N ARG A 147 1.70 21.71 2.55
CA ARG A 147 2.68 20.72 3.02
C ARG A 147 3.29 19.91 1.88
N LEU A 148 2.51 19.63 0.83
CA LEU A 148 3.06 19.01 -0.37
C LEU A 148 4.04 19.95 -1.07
N ALA A 149 3.69 21.23 -1.25
CA ALA A 149 4.59 22.24 -1.84
C ALA A 149 5.92 22.33 -1.10
N GLU A 150 5.90 22.43 0.23
CA GLU A 150 7.09 22.47 1.08
C GLU A 150 8.01 21.25 0.86
N ARG A 151 7.42 20.05 0.68
CA ARG A 151 8.17 18.81 0.43
C ARG A 151 8.74 18.72 -0.98
N LEU A 152 8.15 19.43 -1.95
CA LEU A 152 8.53 19.40 -3.35
C LEU A 152 9.43 20.56 -3.79
N ALA A 153 9.42 21.69 -3.08
CA ALA A 153 10.00 22.97 -3.52
C ALA A 153 11.44 22.90 -4.06
N THR A 154 12.29 22.01 -3.52
CA THR A 154 13.70 21.88 -3.94
C THR A 154 13.98 20.60 -4.73
N ARG A 155 12.95 19.81 -5.04
CA ARG A 155 13.08 18.50 -5.69
C ARG A 155 13.19 18.66 -7.20
N ARG A 156 14.40 18.46 -7.72
CA ARG A 156 14.66 18.34 -9.17
C ARG A 156 14.14 17.04 -9.79
N ALA A 157 13.85 16.04 -8.96
CA ALA A 157 13.33 14.77 -9.44
C ALA A 157 11.93 14.95 -10.09
N PRO A 158 11.58 14.14 -11.09
CA PRO A 158 10.24 14.10 -11.65
C PRO A 158 9.14 13.98 -10.59
N ILE A 159 8.00 14.64 -10.80
CA ILE A 159 6.86 14.61 -9.87
C ILE A 159 6.39 13.19 -9.58
N LYS A 160 6.38 12.29 -10.58
CA LYS A 160 6.05 10.89 -10.33
C LYS A 160 7.04 10.23 -9.37
N ALA A 161 8.34 10.48 -9.53
CA ALA A 161 9.36 9.94 -8.64
C ALA A 161 9.19 10.48 -7.21
N ALA A 162 8.88 11.77 -7.07
CA ALA A 162 8.62 12.39 -5.77
C ALA A 162 7.37 11.82 -5.08
N LEU A 163 6.29 11.55 -5.81
CA LEU A 163 5.09 10.92 -5.25
C LEU A 163 5.31 9.46 -4.84
N LEU A 164 6.23 8.74 -5.49
CA LEU A 164 6.60 7.37 -5.13
C LEU A 164 7.54 7.27 -3.93
N ASP A 165 8.25 8.35 -3.60
CA ASP A 165 9.09 8.44 -2.42
C ASP A 165 8.23 8.39 -1.15
N GLN A 166 8.33 7.30 -0.40
CA GLN A 166 7.51 7.09 0.79
C GLN A 166 7.78 8.13 1.88
N ARG A 167 8.96 8.79 1.89
CA ARG A 167 9.26 9.90 2.81
C ARG A 167 8.54 11.19 2.42
N THR A 168 8.27 11.36 1.13
CA THR A 168 7.47 12.48 0.60
C THR A 168 5.98 12.23 0.83
N LEU A 169 5.50 11.03 0.52
CA LEU A 169 4.09 10.67 0.65
C LEU A 169 3.95 9.18 0.95
N ALA A 170 3.39 8.85 2.13
CA ALA A 170 3.23 7.46 2.51
C ALA A 170 2.11 6.79 1.70
N GLY A 171 2.27 5.50 1.39
CA GLY A 171 1.17 4.69 0.85
C GLY A 171 1.03 4.75 -0.67
N MET A 172 1.62 5.74 -1.32
CA MET A 172 1.53 5.93 -2.76
C MET A 172 2.39 4.91 -3.51
N GLY A 173 1.88 4.33 -4.59
CA GLY A 173 2.65 3.46 -5.48
C GLY A 173 2.40 3.78 -6.95
N ASN A 174 2.75 2.83 -7.81
CA ASN A 174 2.89 3.08 -9.24
C ASN A 174 1.55 3.29 -9.93
N ILE A 175 0.53 2.54 -9.53
CA ILE A 175 -0.82 2.61 -10.11
C ILE A 175 -1.41 3.97 -9.78
N TYR A 176 -1.54 4.26 -8.48
CA TYR A 176 -2.24 5.46 -8.06
C TYR A 176 -1.48 6.74 -8.44
N ALA A 177 -0.15 6.67 -8.64
CA ALA A 177 0.63 7.82 -9.12
C ALA A 177 0.31 8.21 -10.56
N ASP A 178 0.21 7.23 -11.46
CA ASP A 178 -0.18 7.49 -12.85
C ASP A 178 -1.61 8.01 -12.92
N GLU A 179 -2.50 7.37 -12.17
CA GLU A 179 -3.91 7.73 -12.06
C GLU A 179 -4.12 9.14 -11.47
N ALA A 180 -3.35 9.52 -10.46
CA ALA A 180 -3.41 10.86 -9.85
C ALA A 180 -2.84 11.94 -10.79
N LEU A 181 -1.72 11.68 -11.47
CA LEU A 181 -1.11 12.64 -12.38
C LEU A 181 -1.95 12.86 -13.63
N TRP A 182 -2.61 11.81 -14.14
CA TRP A 182 -3.60 11.95 -15.19
C TRP A 182 -4.80 12.79 -14.74
N ARG A 183 -5.35 12.53 -13.53
CA ARG A 183 -6.39 13.37 -12.90
C ARG A 183 -5.96 14.85 -12.81
N ALA A 184 -4.73 15.11 -12.39
CA ALA A 184 -4.19 16.46 -12.23
C ALA A 184 -3.81 17.18 -13.54
N ARG A 185 -3.75 16.45 -14.66
CA ARG A 185 -3.21 16.92 -15.96
C ARG A 185 -1.75 17.37 -15.87
N VAL A 186 -0.94 16.67 -15.07
CA VAL A 186 0.48 16.96 -14.90
C VAL A 186 1.31 15.86 -15.54
N HIS A 187 2.28 16.24 -16.38
CA HIS A 187 3.17 15.26 -17.03
C HIS A 187 4.08 14.59 -15.98
N PRO A 188 4.24 13.26 -15.99
CA PRO A 188 4.96 12.54 -14.95
C PRO A 188 6.46 12.86 -14.86
N LEU A 189 7.06 13.38 -15.95
CA LEU A 189 8.46 13.85 -16.00
C LEU A 189 8.67 15.30 -15.54
N ARG A 190 7.62 16.10 -15.32
CA ARG A 190 7.78 17.48 -14.84
C ARG A 190 8.60 17.48 -13.53
N PRO A 191 9.66 18.28 -13.40
CA PRO A 191 10.38 18.39 -12.13
C PRO A 191 9.43 18.82 -11.01
N ALA A 192 9.51 18.17 -9.86
CA ALA A 192 8.53 18.36 -8.79
C ALA A 192 8.56 19.77 -8.19
N GLY A 193 9.75 20.38 -8.11
CA GLY A 193 9.94 21.76 -7.66
C GLY A 193 9.42 22.83 -8.62
N ASP A 194 9.18 22.48 -9.89
CA ASP A 194 8.73 23.41 -10.93
C ASP A 194 7.20 23.46 -11.06
N LEU A 195 6.47 22.76 -10.19
CA LEU A 195 5.01 22.82 -10.19
C LEU A 195 4.54 24.14 -9.59
N THR A 196 3.62 24.79 -10.28
CA THR A 196 2.91 25.97 -9.79
C THR A 196 2.02 25.62 -8.58
N THR A 197 1.66 26.62 -7.78
CA THR A 197 0.72 26.46 -6.65
C THR A 197 -0.59 25.77 -7.07
N ASP A 198 -1.13 26.12 -8.25
CA ASP A 198 -2.35 25.53 -8.78
C ASP A 198 -2.16 24.07 -9.21
N GLU A 199 -1.02 23.75 -9.82
CA GLU A 199 -0.67 22.36 -10.14
C GLU A 199 -0.54 21.52 -8.88
N ILE A 200 0.14 22.03 -7.84
CA ILE A 200 0.27 21.34 -6.55
C ILE A 200 -1.10 21.12 -5.91
N ALA A 201 -2.00 22.11 -5.96
CA ALA A 201 -3.35 21.98 -5.46
C ALA A 201 -4.15 20.91 -6.24
N ARG A 202 -4.03 20.87 -7.59
CA ARG A 202 -4.65 19.82 -8.42
C ARG A 202 -4.09 18.44 -8.13
N VAL A 203 -2.76 18.31 -8.01
CA VAL A 203 -2.09 17.04 -7.68
C VAL A 203 -2.54 16.55 -6.30
N THR A 204 -2.57 17.43 -5.30
CA THR A 204 -3.01 17.08 -3.93
C THR A 204 -4.43 16.52 -3.93
N ARG A 205 -5.38 17.20 -4.59
CA ARG A 205 -6.76 16.69 -4.72
C ARG A 205 -6.80 15.36 -5.47
N SER A 206 -6.11 15.29 -6.61
CA SER A 206 -6.09 14.11 -7.48
C SER A 206 -5.49 12.86 -6.81
N VAL A 207 -4.48 13.04 -5.95
CA VAL A 207 -3.92 11.98 -5.11
C VAL A 207 -4.98 11.44 -4.16
N LYS A 208 -5.67 12.33 -3.43
CA LYS A 208 -6.75 11.93 -2.52
C LYS A 208 -7.86 11.20 -3.27
N ASP A 209 -8.26 11.71 -4.43
CA ASP A 209 -9.34 11.15 -5.22
C ASP A 209 -8.97 9.77 -5.80
N ALA A 210 -7.75 9.61 -6.32
CA ALA A 210 -7.27 8.33 -6.84
C ALA A 210 -7.21 7.26 -5.73
N LEU A 211 -6.70 7.62 -4.55
CA LEU A 211 -6.62 6.70 -3.41
C LEU A 211 -8.00 6.34 -2.85
N ARG A 212 -8.90 7.32 -2.72
CA ARG A 212 -10.30 7.07 -2.30
C ARG A 212 -11.04 6.19 -3.29
N ALA A 213 -10.85 6.41 -4.59
CA ALA A 213 -11.42 5.53 -5.63
C ALA A 213 -10.90 4.09 -5.48
N GLY A 214 -9.60 3.94 -5.24
CA GLY A 214 -9.00 2.65 -4.91
C GLY A 214 -9.66 1.98 -3.72
N ILE A 215 -9.82 2.69 -2.59
CA ILE A 215 -10.42 2.14 -1.37
C ILE A 215 -11.87 1.74 -1.60
N ALA A 216 -12.66 2.62 -2.24
CA ALA A 216 -14.06 2.36 -2.55
C ALA A 216 -14.25 1.13 -3.45
N ARG A 217 -13.26 0.79 -4.27
CA ARG A 217 -13.26 -0.39 -5.14
C ARG A 217 -12.40 -1.54 -4.60
N GLN A 218 -12.04 -1.50 -3.32
CA GLN A 218 -11.32 -2.57 -2.63
C GLN A 218 -9.95 -2.88 -3.28
N GLY A 219 -9.30 -1.86 -3.82
CA GLY A 219 -8.01 -1.98 -4.51
C GLY A 219 -8.09 -2.62 -5.90
N ALA A 220 -6.92 -2.88 -6.50
CA ALA A 220 -6.77 -3.47 -7.83
C ALA A 220 -6.22 -4.89 -7.78
N THR A 221 -6.98 -5.86 -8.30
CA THR A 221 -6.50 -7.23 -8.50
C THR A 221 -5.98 -7.42 -9.92
N LEU A 222 -4.66 -7.29 -10.09
CA LEU A 222 -3.98 -7.54 -11.38
C LEU A 222 -3.48 -8.97 -11.56
N ARG A 223 -2.97 -9.58 -10.49
CA ARG A 223 -2.44 -10.95 -10.47
C ARG A 223 -2.81 -11.65 -9.18
N ASP A 224 -2.02 -11.41 -8.12
CA ASP A 224 -2.06 -12.19 -6.88
C ASP A 224 -2.82 -11.54 -5.71
N TYR A 225 -3.20 -10.25 -5.84
CA TYR A 225 -3.89 -9.55 -4.75
C TYR A 225 -5.30 -10.12 -4.55
N SER A 226 -5.63 -10.47 -3.30
CA SER A 226 -6.96 -10.86 -2.87
C SER A 226 -7.29 -10.19 -1.53
N THR A 227 -8.57 -10.00 -1.27
CA THR A 227 -9.07 -9.53 0.02
C THR A 227 -9.06 -10.68 1.04
N PRO A 228 -9.12 -10.39 2.36
CA PRO A 228 -9.04 -11.43 3.40
C PRO A 228 -10.11 -12.51 3.34
N ASP A 229 -11.29 -12.19 2.80
CA ASP A 229 -12.40 -13.12 2.53
C ASP A 229 -12.22 -13.94 1.22
N GLY A 230 -11.06 -13.84 0.56
CA GLY A 230 -10.77 -14.52 -0.71
C GLY A 230 -11.32 -13.80 -1.96
N GLY A 231 -11.98 -12.66 -1.77
CA GLY A 231 -12.49 -11.81 -2.86
C GLY A 231 -11.40 -11.08 -3.65
N ARG A 232 -11.84 -10.20 -4.55
CA ARG A 232 -10.99 -9.42 -5.46
C ARG A 232 -11.33 -7.93 -5.40
N GLY A 233 -10.30 -7.11 -5.53
CA GLY A 233 -10.46 -5.69 -5.83
C GLY A 233 -10.97 -5.45 -7.24
N ARG A 234 -11.63 -4.31 -7.45
CA ARG A 234 -12.28 -3.94 -8.72
C ARG A 234 -11.71 -2.66 -9.35
N MET A 235 -10.70 -2.05 -8.75
CA MET A 235 -10.15 -0.77 -9.23
C MET A 235 -9.50 -0.87 -10.62
N GLN A 236 -9.01 -2.04 -11.04
CA GLN A 236 -8.42 -2.25 -12.36
C GLN A 236 -9.38 -1.96 -13.52
N ALA A 237 -10.70 -2.08 -13.30
CA ALA A 237 -11.71 -1.75 -14.31
C ALA A 237 -11.92 -0.22 -14.45
N GLU A 238 -11.40 0.58 -13.52
CA GLU A 238 -11.56 2.03 -13.47
C GLU A 238 -10.29 2.79 -13.87
N PHE A 239 -9.24 2.07 -14.29
CA PHE A 239 -7.98 2.68 -14.69
C PHE A 239 -8.15 3.60 -15.90
N LYS A 240 -7.56 4.77 -15.80
CA LYS A 240 -7.62 5.81 -16.82
C LYS A 240 -6.37 5.85 -17.68
N VAL A 241 -5.24 5.43 -17.12
CA VAL A 241 -3.97 5.34 -17.86
C VAL A 241 -3.19 4.08 -17.53
N TYR A 242 -3.22 3.61 -16.28
CA TYR A 242 -2.32 2.53 -15.87
C TYR A 242 -2.59 1.24 -16.67
N GLY A 243 -1.55 0.72 -17.32
CA GLY A 243 -1.65 -0.51 -18.11
C GLY A 243 -2.33 -0.35 -19.47
N ARG A 244 -2.85 0.82 -19.81
CA ARG A 244 -3.67 1.07 -21.01
C ARG A 244 -2.89 1.59 -22.21
N ALA A 245 -1.61 1.22 -22.35
CA ALA A 245 -0.76 1.75 -23.42
C ALA A 245 -1.33 1.44 -24.80
N GLY A 246 -1.43 2.44 -25.67
CA GLY A 246 -2.03 2.35 -27.00
C GLY A 246 -3.55 2.54 -27.04
N GLU A 247 -4.25 2.46 -25.90
CA GLU A 247 -5.70 2.71 -25.83
C GLU A 247 -6.02 4.22 -25.87
N PRO A 248 -7.20 4.61 -26.38
CA PRO A 248 -7.60 6.03 -26.41
C PRO A 248 -7.83 6.58 -25.00
N CYS A 249 -7.33 7.78 -24.74
CA CYS A 249 -7.60 8.52 -23.50
C CYS A 249 -9.09 8.87 -23.37
N ASP A 250 -9.71 8.55 -22.24
CA ASP A 250 -11.12 8.83 -21.91
C ASP A 250 -11.51 10.33 -21.99
N ARG A 251 -10.56 11.26 -22.07
CA ARG A 251 -10.82 12.71 -22.18
C ARG A 251 -10.68 13.28 -23.58
N CYS A 252 -9.70 12.80 -24.35
CA CYS A 252 -9.27 13.46 -25.58
C CYS A 252 -9.01 12.51 -26.75
N GLY A 253 -9.21 11.20 -26.57
CA GLY A 253 -8.99 10.19 -27.61
C GLY A 253 -7.53 9.90 -27.95
N THR A 254 -6.59 10.78 -27.59
CA THR A 254 -5.15 10.56 -27.83
C THR A 254 -4.69 9.25 -27.17
N PRO A 255 -3.96 8.36 -27.88
CA PRO A 255 -3.46 7.12 -27.32
C PRO A 255 -2.63 7.34 -26.05
N ILE A 256 -2.82 6.50 -25.05
CA ILE A 256 -2.01 6.50 -23.83
C ILE A 256 -0.61 6.00 -24.14
N GLU A 257 0.40 6.73 -23.69
CA GLU A 257 1.80 6.37 -23.87
C GLU A 257 2.35 5.69 -22.63
N LYS A 258 3.39 4.88 -22.83
CA LYS A 258 4.15 4.24 -21.77
C LYS A 258 5.62 4.68 -21.84
N THR A 259 6.12 5.23 -20.75
CA THR A 259 7.53 5.56 -20.54
C THR A 259 8.06 4.89 -19.28
N ARG A 260 9.27 5.27 -18.84
CA ARG A 260 9.85 4.88 -17.56
C ARG A 260 10.22 6.11 -16.72
N VAL A 261 9.81 6.11 -15.45
CA VAL A 261 10.22 7.13 -14.47
C VAL A 261 10.72 6.43 -13.22
N ALA A 262 11.93 6.77 -12.75
CA ALA A 262 12.57 6.14 -11.59
C ALA A 262 12.57 4.59 -11.65
N GLY A 263 12.84 4.02 -12.84
CA GLY A 263 12.87 2.57 -13.05
C GLY A 263 11.50 1.88 -12.94
N ARG A 264 10.39 2.63 -13.02
CA ARG A 264 9.02 2.10 -13.03
C ARG A 264 8.36 2.41 -14.36
N GLY A 265 7.57 1.47 -14.88
CA GLY A 265 6.69 1.74 -16.02
C GLY A 265 5.69 2.84 -15.66
N THR A 266 5.47 3.76 -16.58
CA THR A 266 4.68 4.98 -16.36
C THR A 266 3.74 5.19 -17.51
N TRP A 267 2.46 5.32 -17.22
CA TRP A 267 1.43 5.55 -18.22
C TRP A 267 0.85 6.96 -18.07
N TYR A 268 0.69 7.64 -19.19
CA TYR A 268 0.16 9.00 -19.23
C TYR A 268 -0.48 9.31 -20.59
N CYS A 269 -1.32 10.32 -20.63
CA CYS A 269 -1.89 10.83 -21.88
C CYS A 269 -1.06 12.04 -22.37
N PRO A 270 -0.35 11.97 -23.52
CA PRO A 270 0.47 13.08 -24.00
C PRO A 270 -0.36 14.31 -24.39
N GLY A 271 -1.62 14.11 -24.81
CA GLY A 271 -2.54 15.21 -25.14
C GLY A 271 -3.04 15.99 -23.92
N CYS A 272 -3.34 15.28 -22.82
CA CYS A 272 -3.88 15.86 -21.58
C CYS A 272 -2.81 16.31 -20.59
N GLN A 273 -1.64 15.65 -20.58
CA GLN A 273 -0.56 15.90 -19.64
C GLN A 273 0.64 16.42 -20.42
N ARG A 274 0.58 17.67 -20.88
CA ARG A 274 1.64 18.23 -21.72
C ARG A 274 2.92 18.45 -20.93
N HIS A 275 4.04 18.02 -21.49
CA HIS A 275 5.34 18.41 -20.98
C HIS A 275 5.65 19.79 -21.55
N VAL A 276 5.58 20.82 -20.70
CA VAL A 276 6.14 22.12 -21.07
C VAL A 276 7.64 21.95 -20.93
N ALA A 277 8.32 21.68 -22.04
CA ALA A 277 9.77 21.86 -22.09
C ALA A 277 9.99 23.37 -21.93
N SER A 278 10.69 23.74 -20.86
CA SER A 278 11.35 25.05 -20.74
C SER A 278 12.34 25.24 -21.87
#